data_AF-A0A9E5K160-F1
#
_entry.id   AF-A0A9E5K160-F1
#
_cell.length_a   1.000
_cell.length_b   1.000
_cell.length_c   1.000
_cell.angle_alpha   90.00
_cell.angle_beta   90.00
_cell.angle_gamma   90.00
#
_symmetry.space_group_name_H-M   'P 1'
#
loop_
_entity.id
_entity.type
_entity.pdbx_description
1 polymer ?
#
loop_
_entity_poly.entity_id
_entity_poly.type
_entity_poly.pdbx_seq_one_letter_code
_entity_poly.pdbx_strand_id
1 'polypeptide(L)' 'MGESASDRGNAPSDTGNSPSTTAGAPKVLMVRHGESEWNALGKWQGRADIALTEAGREQA' A
#
# COMPACT_ATOMS: atom_id res chain seq x y z
N MET A 1 31.64 43.69 -1.61
CA MET A 1 31.50 42.53 -2.52
C MET A 1 30.93 41.39 -1.70
N GLY A 2 29.61 41.28 -1.67
CA GLY A 2 28.89 40.25 -0.91
C GLY A 2 27.67 39.88 -1.72
N GLU A 3 27.82 38.85 -2.54
CA GLU A 3 26.79 38.39 -3.48
C GLU A 3 25.81 37.55 -2.68
N SER A 4 24.63 38.13 -2.44
CA SER A 4 23.54 37.50 -1.70
C SER A 4 22.90 36.42 -2.57
N ALA A 5 23.38 35.19 -2.43
CA ALA A 5 22.82 34.02 -3.10
C ALA A 5 21.72 33.40 -2.24
N SER A 6 20.44 33.69 -2.53
CA SER A 6 19.30 32.80 -2.17
C SER A 6 17.95 33.33 -2.69
N ASP A 7 17.84 33.57 -4.00
CA ASP A 7 16.54 33.68 -4.67
C ASP A 7 16.23 32.34 -5.34
N ARG A 8 15.65 31.41 -4.57
CA ARG A 8 15.00 30.19 -5.10
C ARG A 8 13.61 30.09 -4.49
N GLY A 9 12.70 30.91 -4.98
CA GLY A 9 11.27 30.69 -4.82
C GLY A 9 10.84 29.46 -5.62
N ASN A 10 10.89 28.28 -5.01
CA ASN A 10 10.14 27.11 -5.49
C ASN A 10 8.91 26.95 -4.60
N ALA A 11 7.79 27.56 -4.99
CA ALA A 11 6.51 27.30 -4.36
C ALA A 11 6.03 25.90 -4.79
N PRO A 12 5.62 25.01 -3.87
CA PRO A 12 5.11 23.71 -4.24
C PRO A 12 3.78 23.87 -4.99
N SER A 13 3.74 23.38 -6.23
CA SER A 13 2.52 23.14 -6.97
C SER A 13 1.74 22.01 -6.29
N ASP A 14 0.92 22.36 -5.29
CA ASP A 14 -0.10 21.48 -4.74
C ASP A 14 -1.24 21.38 -5.77
N THR A 15 -1.00 20.62 -6.84
CA THR A 15 -2.08 20.03 -7.64
C THR A 15 -2.82 19.05 -6.75
N GLY A 16 -3.73 19.58 -5.95
CA GLY A 16 -4.62 18.82 -5.09
C GLY A 16 -5.56 17.97 -5.95
N ASN A 17 -5.11 16.76 -6.29
CA ASN A 17 -6.02 15.70 -6.70
C ASN A 17 -6.73 15.18 -5.44
N SER A 18 -7.64 16.00 -4.91
CA SER A 18 -8.52 15.59 -3.83
C SER A 18 -9.56 14.63 -4.40
N PRO A 19 -9.64 13.37 -3.95
CA PRO A 19 -10.63 12.44 -4.45
C PRO A 19 -12.03 13.00 -4.16
N SER A 20 -12.76 13.39 -5.21
CA SER A 20 -14.18 13.71 -5.11
C SER A 20 -14.92 12.44 -4.72
N THR A 21 -15.34 12.37 -3.47
CA THR A 21 -16.08 11.21 -2.97
C THR A 21 -17.49 11.26 -3.55
N THR A 22 -17.70 10.61 -4.69
CA THR A 22 -19.03 10.37 -5.26
C THR A 22 -19.85 9.59 -4.24
N ALA A 23 -20.81 10.26 -3.60
CA ALA A 23 -21.73 9.65 -2.64
C ALA A 23 -22.61 8.62 -3.38
N GLY A 24 -22.33 7.33 -3.18
CA GLY A 24 -23.10 6.22 -3.75
C GLY A 24 -22.28 5.16 -4.51
N ALA A 25 -20.97 5.31 -4.64
CA ALA A 25 -20.14 4.24 -5.22
C ALA A 25 -20.11 3.00 -4.31
N PRO A 26 -20.15 1.77 -4.87
CA PRO A 26 -20.07 0.54 -4.08
C PRO A 26 -18.73 0.48 -3.35
N LYS A 27 -18.78 0.12 -2.07
CA LYS A 27 -17.57 -0.10 -1.27
C LYS A 27 -17.06 -1.51 -1.54
N VAL A 28 -15.80 -1.61 -1.96
CA VAL A 28 -15.12 -2.90 -2.13
C VAL A 28 -14.17 -3.09 -0.96
N LEU A 29 -14.26 -4.25 -0.30
CA LEU A 29 -13.31 -4.68 0.72
C LEU A 29 -12.37 -5.72 0.10
N MET A 30 -11.08 -5.40 0.03
CA MET A 30 -10.05 -6.37 -0.36
C MET A 30 -9.31 -6.81 0.89
N VAL A 31 -9.33 -8.12 1.15
CA VAL A 31 -8.63 -8.74 2.29
C VAL A 31 -7.58 -9.71 1.76
N ARG A 32 -6.39 -9.70 2.36
CA ARG A 32 -5.35 -10.70 2.09
C ARG A 32 -5.58 -11.89 3.02
N HIS A 33 -5.45 -13.11 2.50
CA HIS A 33 -5.45 -14.31 3.36
C HIS A 33 -4.27 -14.30 4.33
N GLY A 34 -4.39 -15.06 5.43
CA GLY A 34 -3.31 -15.21 6.40
C GLY A 34 -2.06 -15.90 5.83
N GLU A 35 -0.95 -15.85 6.57
CA GLU A 35 0.31 -16.49 6.18
C GLU A 35 0.16 -18.00 5.91
N SER A 36 0.66 -18.47 4.76
CA SER A 36 0.80 -19.90 4.45
C SER A 36 2.21 -20.42 4.77
N GLU A 37 2.36 -21.73 4.94
CA GLU A 37 3.69 -22.33 5.19
C GLU A 37 4.72 -21.95 4.12
N TRP A 38 4.28 -21.79 2.87
CA TRP A 38 5.17 -21.41 1.77
C TRP A 38 5.49 -19.92 1.75
N ASN A 39 4.59 -19.06 2.25
CA ASN A 39 4.93 -17.66 2.49
C ASN A 39 6.04 -17.55 3.55
N ALA A 40 5.94 -18.31 4.65
CA ALA A 40 6.96 -18.35 5.69
C ALA A 40 8.31 -18.88 5.18
N LEU A 41 8.28 -19.85 4.25
CA LEU A 41 9.49 -20.43 3.65
C LEU A 41 10.02 -19.65 2.42
N GLY A 42 9.39 -18.55 2.02
CA GLY A 42 9.78 -17.79 0.83
C GLY A 42 9.63 -18.55 -0.49
N LYS A 43 8.73 -19.54 -0.55
CA LYS A 43 8.50 -20.38 -1.73
C LYS A 43 7.38 -19.79 -2.60
N TRP A 44 7.52 -19.96 -3.92
CA TRP A 44 6.46 -19.59 -4.85
C TRP A 44 5.32 -20.61 -4.83
N GLN A 45 4.12 -20.17 -4.46
CA GLN A 45 2.93 -21.02 -4.30
C GLN A 45 2.20 -21.33 -5.62
N GLY A 46 2.22 -20.43 -6.61
CA GLY A 46 1.47 -20.61 -7.85
C GLY A 46 -0.04 -20.83 -7.60
N ARG A 47 -0.56 -21.98 -8.04
CA ARG A 47 -1.95 -22.43 -7.81
C ARG A 47 -2.08 -23.50 -6.72
N ALA A 48 -1.01 -23.79 -5.98
CA ALA A 48 -1.04 -24.80 -4.93
C ALA A 48 -1.91 -24.33 -3.75
N ASP A 49 -2.75 -25.22 -3.26
CA ASP A 49 -3.51 -25.02 -2.02
C ASP A 49 -2.63 -25.42 -0.84
N ILE A 50 -2.09 -24.42 -0.14
CA ILE A 50 -1.14 -24.60 0.98
C ILE A 50 -1.83 -24.15 2.26
N ALA A 51 -1.72 -24.97 3.30
CA ALA A 51 -2.28 -24.66 4.60
C ALA A 51 -1.69 -23.37 5.21
N LEU A 52 -2.50 -22.70 6.03
CA LEU A 52 -2.07 -21.57 6.84
C LEU A 52 -1.11 -22.02 7.95
N THR A 53 -0.14 -21.17 8.29
CA THR A 53 0.63 -21.30 9.53
C THR A 53 -0.27 -21.00 10.73
N GLU A 54 0.21 -21.29 11.94
CA GLU A 54 -0.54 -20.90 13.15
C GLU A 54 -0.73 -19.38 13.24
N ALA A 55 0.31 -18.61 12.91
CA ALA A 55 0.20 -17.16 12.78
C ALA A 55 -0.78 -16.74 11.66
N GLY A 56 -0.82 -17.48 10.56
CA GLY A 56 -1.79 -17.27 9.49
C GLY A 56 -3.24 -17.52 9.91
N ARG A 57 -3.48 -18.45 10.85
CA ARG A 57 -4.81 -18.68 11.43
C ARG A 57 -5.24 -17.56 12.36
N GLU A 58 -4.33 -16.98 13.13
CA GLU A 58 -4.60 -15.81 13.99
C GLU A 58 -4.91 -14.54 13.18
N GLN A 59 -4.42 -14.45 11.94
CA GLN A 59 -4.65 -13.32 11.03
C GLN A 59 -5.98 -13.39 10.27
N ALA A 60 -6.61 -14.56 10.21
CA ALA A 60 -7.75 -14.85 9.35
C ALA A 60 -9.10 -14.58 10.05
#